data_AF-A0A2A5IDW3-F1
#
_entry.id   AF-A0A2A5IDW3-F1
#
_cell.length_a   1.000
_cell.length_b   1.000
_cell.length_c   1.000
_cell.angle_alpha   90.00
_cell.angle_beta   90.00
_cell.angle_gamma   90.00
#
_symmetry.space_group_name_H-M   'P 1'
#
loop_
_entity.id
_entity.type
_entity.pdbx_description
1 polymer ?
#
loop_
_entity_poly.entity_id
_entity_poly.type
_entity_poly.pdbx_seq_one_letter_code
_entity_poly.pdbx_strand_id
1 'polypeptide(L)' 'MGKLYTNEEILKSEGLMHVVTGLAKLVEEENMNPHEAYECLDSIESTIWEALNQIQLEKEVGISNE' A
#
# COMPACT_ATOMS: atom_id res chain seq x y z
N MET A 1 -16.46 -6.43 2.17
CA MET A 1 -15.80 -5.52 3.14
C MET A 1 -14.52 -6.20 3.59
N GLY A 2 -13.37 -5.61 3.30
CA GLY A 2 -12.06 -6.23 3.60
C GLY A 2 -11.84 -6.44 5.10
N LYS A 3 -10.86 -7.28 5.44
CA LYS A 3 -10.42 -7.46 6.83
C LYS A 3 -9.95 -6.12 7.40
N LEU A 4 -10.42 -5.76 8.60
CA LEU A 4 -9.85 -4.66 9.37
C LEU A 4 -8.61 -5.17 10.12
N TYR A 5 -7.50 -4.43 10.03
CA TYR A 5 -6.27 -4.73 10.76
C TYR A 5 -6.25 -3.96 12.09
N THR A 6 -5.85 -4.63 13.15
CA THR A 6 -5.54 -3.99 14.43
C THR A 6 -4.19 -3.27 14.37
N ASN A 7 -3.95 -2.32 15.27
CA ASN A 7 -2.65 -1.63 15.35
C ASN A 7 -1.48 -2.60 15.55
N GLU A 8 -1.68 -3.68 16.31
CA GLU A 8 -0.65 -4.70 16.53
C GLU A 8 -0.34 -5.48 15.24
N GLU A 9 -1.36 -5.82 14.45
CA GLU A 9 -1.17 -6.49 13.16
C GLU A 9 -0.47 -5.59 12.14
N ILE A 10 -0.77 -4.29 12.15
CA ILE A 10 -0.08 -3.30 11.31
C ILE A 10 1.40 -3.25 11.69
N LEU A 11 1.72 -3.07 12.97
CA LEU A 11 3.10 -2.95 13.46
C LEU A 11 3.94 -4.21 13.21
N LYS A 12 3.31 -5.39 13.14
CA LYS A 12 3.98 -6.67 12.85
C LYS A 12 4.19 -6.93 11.37
N SER A 13 3.57 -6.16 10.48
CA SER A 13 3.68 -6.32 9.03
C SER A 13 4.52 -5.18 8.44
N GLU A 14 5.70 -5.51 7.93
CA GLU A 14 6.58 -4.56 7.25
C GLU A 14 5.85 -3.86 6.08
N GLY A 15 5.11 -4.64 5.27
CA GLY A 15 4.32 -4.10 4.16
C GLY A 15 3.23 -3.11 4.60
N LEU A 16 2.45 -3.44 5.63
CA LEU A 16 1.42 -2.51 6.15
C LEU A 16 2.06 -1.26 6.77
N MET A 17 3.20 -1.42 7.45
CA MET A 17 3.94 -0.28 7.99
C MET A 17 4.45 0.67 6.91
N HIS A 18 4.85 0.16 5.75
CA HIS A 18 5.24 1.02 4.62
C HIS A 18 4.07 1.85 4.10
N VAL A 19 2.86 1.29 4.02
CA VAL A 19 1.66 2.04 3.64
C VAL A 19 1.39 3.15 4.65
N VAL A 20 1.40 2.83 5.95
CA VAL A 20 1.18 3.83 7.03
C VAL A 20 2.26 4.91 7.02
N THR A 21 3.52 4.54 6.82
CA THR A 21 4.63 5.49 6.75
C THR A 21 4.51 6.42 5.54
N GLY A 22 4.06 5.90 4.39
CA GLY A 22 3.79 6.72 3.21
C GLY A 22 2.70 7.76 3.48
N LEU A 23 1.58 7.35 4.08
CA LEU A 23 0.51 8.27 4.48
C LEU A 23 0.99 9.31 5.51
N ALA A 24 1.82 8.90 6.47
CA ALA A 24 2.38 9.82 7.46
C ALA A 24 3.24 10.90 6.80
N LYS A 25 4.05 10.55 5.80
CA LYS A 25 4.86 11.52 5.03
C LYS A 25 4.01 12.53 4.27
N LEU A 26 2.89 12.12 3.69
CA LEU A 26 1.96 13.06 3.05
C LEU A 26 1.50 14.14 4.03
N VAL A 27 1.26 13.76 5.29
CA VAL A 27 0.84 14.68 6.35
C VAL A 27 2.00 15.53 6.87
N GLU A 28 3.11 14.90 7.23
CA GLU A 28 4.23 15.54 7.93
C GLU A 28 5.15 16.35 7.00
N GLU A 29 5.36 15.88 5.77
CA GLU A 29 6.32 16.45 4.82
C GLU A 29 5.63 17.20 3.67
N GLU A 30 4.43 16.76 3.26
CA GLU A 30 3.71 17.33 2.11
C GLU A 30 2.53 18.25 2.49
N ASN A 31 2.36 18.52 3.80
CA ASN A 31 1.35 19.43 4.37
C ASN A 31 -0.11 19.06 4.07
N MET A 32 -0.39 17.80 3.74
CA MET A 32 -1.76 17.31 3.64
C MET A 32 -2.37 17.17 5.03
N ASN A 33 -3.68 17.37 5.15
CA ASN A 33 -4.40 16.92 6.32
C ASN A 33 -4.70 15.39 6.22
N PRO A 34 -5.04 14.71 7.33
CA PRO A 34 -5.26 13.26 7.30
C PRO A 34 -6.31 12.80 6.29
N HIS A 35 -7.35 13.61 6.04
CA HIS A 35 -8.39 13.27 5.07
C HIS A 35 -7.85 13.29 3.65
N GLU A 36 -7.09 14.34 3.28
CA GLU A 36 -6.44 14.45 1.96
C GLU A 36 -5.45 13.31 1.71
N ALA A 37 -4.68 12.89 2.72
CA ALA A 37 -3.77 11.75 2.59
C ALA A 37 -4.53 10.43 2.31
N TYR A 38 -5.69 10.22 2.95
CA TYR A 38 -6.55 9.07 2.66
C TYR A 38 -7.20 9.15 1.27
N GLU A 39 -7.66 10.33 0.85
CA GLU A 39 -8.19 10.53 -0.51
C GLU A 39 -7.11 10.29 -1.57
N CYS A 40 -5.86 10.67 -1.30
CA CYS A 40 -4.74 10.39 -2.18
C CYS A 40 -4.57 8.87 -2.39
N LEU A 41 -4.60 8.07 -1.32
CA LEU A 41 -4.54 6.61 -1.40
C LEU A 41 -5.68 6.02 -2.23
N ASP A 42 -6.91 6.53 -2.05
CA ASP A 42 -8.09 6.12 -2.82
C ASP A 42 -7.91 6.45 -4.31
N SER A 43 -7.40 7.65 -4.61
CA SER A 43 -7.19 8.13 -5.99
C SER A 43 -6.17 7.31 -6.80
N ILE A 44 -5.25 6.62 -6.12
CA ILE A 44 -4.21 5.79 -6.75
C ILE A 44 -4.51 4.29 -6.66
N GLU A 45 -5.65 3.88 -6.09
CA GLU A 45 -6.00 2.46 -5.84
C GLU A 45 -5.89 1.62 -7.12
N SER A 46 -6.46 2.11 -8.22
CA SER A 46 -6.46 1.39 -9.50
C SER A 46 -5.04 1.18 -10.05
N THR A 47 -4.18 2.21 -9.92
CA THR A 47 -2.77 2.12 -10.35
C THR A 47 -1.96 1.16 -9.47
N ILE A 48 -2.19 1.18 -8.15
CA ILE A 48 -1.58 0.22 -7.23
C ILE A 48 -2.02 -1.21 -7.59
N TRP A 49 -3.32 -1.42 -7.83
CA TRP A 49 -3.85 -2.73 -8.19
C TRP A 49 -3.20 -3.30 -9.46
N GLU A 50 -3.08 -2.50 -10.51
CA GLU A 50 -2.40 -2.91 -11.74
C GLU A 50 -0.93 -3.27 -11.49
N ALA A 51 -0.20 -2.44 -10.75
CA ALA A 51 1.20 -2.70 -10.41
C ALA A 51 1.39 -3.99 -9.60
N LEU A 52 0.52 -4.25 -8.62
CA LEU A 52 0.55 -5.48 -7.82
C LEU A 52 0.29 -6.74 -8.67
N ASN A 53 -0.66 -6.66 -9.61
CA ASN A 53 -0.90 -7.76 -10.54
C ASN A 53 0.31 -8.03 -11.44
N GLN A 54 0.97 -6.97 -11.90
CA GLN A 54 2.18 -7.10 -12.72
C GLN A 54 3.31 -7.79 -11.92
N ILE A 55 3.53 -7.39 -10.66
CA ILE A 55 4.52 -8.04 -9.78
C ILE A 55 4.20 -9.53 -9.58
N GLN A 56 2.92 -9.87 -9.39
CA GLN A 56 2.50 -11.26 -9.24
C GLN A 56 2.75 -12.06 -10.52
N LEU A 57 2.41 -11.52 -11.69
CA LEU A 57 2.65 -12.15 -12.98
C LEU A 57 4.15 -12.38 -13.22
N GLU A 58 4.99 -11.39 -12.93
CA GLU A 58 6.45 -11.52 -13.07
C GLU A 58 7.02 -12.60 -12.17
N LYS A 59 6.49 -12.75 -10.95
CA LYS A 59 6.86 -13.83 -10.05
C LYS A 59 6.47 -15.19 -10.61
N GLU A 60 5.27 -15.34 -11.15
CA GLU A 60 4.78 -16.61 -11.71
C GLU A 60 5.51 -17.01 -13.00
N VAL A 61 5.77 -16.05 -13.88
CA VAL A 61 6.50 -16.27 -15.15
C VAL A 61 7.99 -16.47 -14.89
N GLY A 62 8.58 -15.75 -13.92
CA GLY A 62 9.98 -15.88 -13.53
C GLY A 62 10.31 -17.22 -12.85
N ILE A 63 9.35 -17.86 -12.18
CA ILE A 63 9.50 -19.20 -11.59
C ILE A 63 9.36 -20.31 -12.65
N SER A 64 8.77 -20.03 -13.82
CA SER A 64 8.52 -21.06 -14.84
C SER A 64 9.73 -21.40 -15.73
N ASN A 65 10.92 -20.84 -15.45
CA ASN A 65 12.15 -21.06 -16.23
C ASN A 65 13.29 -21.75 -15.45
N GLU A 66 13.00 -22.42 -14.34
CA GLU A 66 13.97 -23.28 -13.63
C GLU A 66 13.64 -24.78 -13.78
#